data_AF-A0A1G9KBY5-F1
#
_entry.id   AF-A0A1G9KBY5-F1
#
_cell.length_a   1.000
_cell.length_b   1.000
_cell.length_c   1.000
_cell.angle_alpha   90.00
_cell.angle_beta   90.00
_cell.angle_gamma   90.00
#
_symmetry.space_group_name_H-M   'P 1'
#
loop_
_entity.id
_entity.type
_entity.pdbx_description
1 polymer ?
#
loop_
_entity_poly.entity_id
_entity_poly.type
_entity_poly.pdbx_seq_one_letter_code
_entity_poly.pdbx_strand_id
1 'polypeptide(L)'
;MDDKKVYSPVALPDFRMVRPKAYLVEKSTFVYQSHQTSVFMLTKDSGISFFTPNGVAMFLNKARKEYSVAESIYCTLIKAKLKPGLIYVIKPEELCQLYDYFESVQSCIIMIYSAIEAICNVAIPEDYTITKKNGKGITEIWDKTAIEKWMPTEEKVGKVLPEILNVESPKTLPFWENFKKLKEIRDKIIHQKQSIGKPNEIESAFLNILLEESIFNKIKAGSDLIEYYCEMDQTHQYFPMIRADTPIRVHFVNDTSEIPGYKVSSERRQQ
;
A
#
# COMPACT_ATOMS: atom_id res chain seq x y z
N MET A 1 -31.46 -1.99 -17.54
CA MET A 1 -30.32 -1.89 -18.47
C MET A 1 -29.09 -1.95 -17.61
N ASP A 2 -28.34 -3.06 -17.65
CA ASP A 2 -27.05 -3.12 -16.99
C ASP A 2 -26.17 -2.01 -17.54
N ASP A 3 -25.78 -1.07 -16.67
CA ASP A 3 -24.69 -0.13 -16.95
C ASP A 3 -23.48 -0.97 -17.36
N LYS A 4 -23.21 -1.05 -18.66
CA LYS A 4 -21.97 -1.65 -19.14
C LYS A 4 -20.83 -0.85 -18.53
N LYS A 5 -20.18 -1.42 -17.52
CA LYS A 5 -19.02 -0.83 -16.86
C LYS A 5 -17.93 -0.66 -17.92
N VAL A 6 -17.76 0.56 -18.43
CA VAL A 6 -16.70 0.89 -19.38
C VAL A 6 -15.47 1.32 -18.58
N TYR A 7 -14.37 0.64 -18.84
CA TYR A 7 -13.06 0.95 -18.31
C TYR A 7 -12.17 1.44 -19.44
N SER A 8 -11.49 2.56 -19.24
CA SER A 8 -10.59 3.12 -20.25
C SER A 8 -9.20 3.35 -19.65
N PRO A 9 -8.12 3.01 -20.36
CA PRO A 9 -6.79 3.48 -20.00
C PRO A 9 -6.77 4.99 -20.25
N VAL A 10 -6.76 5.77 -19.19
CA VAL A 10 -6.65 7.23 -19.28
C VAL A 10 -5.26 7.62 -18.82
N ALA A 11 -4.60 8.50 -19.58
CA ALA A 11 -3.27 8.98 -19.20
C ALA A 11 -3.36 9.71 -17.84
N LEU A 12 -2.54 9.26 -16.89
CA LEU A 12 -2.48 9.79 -15.53
C LEU A 12 -1.20 10.60 -15.33
N PRO A 13 -1.27 11.76 -14.66
CA PRO A 13 -0.08 12.51 -14.27
C PRO A 13 0.88 11.68 -13.40
N ASP A 14 0.33 10.94 -12.44
CA ASP A 14 1.07 10.01 -11.59
C ASP A 14 0.11 8.97 -10.99
N PHE A 15 0.48 7.70 -10.91
CA PHE A 15 -0.41 6.65 -10.38
C PHE A 15 -0.51 6.64 -8.84
N ARG A 16 0.32 7.44 -8.15
CA ARG A 16 0.34 7.53 -6.69
C ARG A 16 -0.65 8.54 -6.14
N MET A 17 -1.39 9.24 -7.00
CA MET A 17 -2.47 10.12 -6.59
C MET A 17 -3.74 9.34 -6.24
N VAL A 18 -4.70 10.00 -5.58
CA VAL A 18 -6.06 9.47 -5.41
C VAL A 18 -6.68 9.21 -6.78
N ARG A 19 -7.39 8.08 -6.92
CA ARG A 19 -7.99 7.66 -8.19
C ARG A 19 -8.91 8.77 -8.73
N PRO A 20 -8.66 9.30 -9.94
CA PRO A 20 -9.56 10.29 -10.54
C PRO A 20 -10.84 9.61 -11.03
N LYS A 21 -11.89 10.42 -11.20
CA LYS A 21 -13.14 9.98 -11.82
C LYS A 21 -13.12 10.34 -13.31
N ALA A 22 -13.41 9.38 -14.17
CA ALA A 22 -13.49 9.61 -15.61
C ALA A 22 -14.96 9.75 -16.06
N TYR A 23 -15.24 10.66 -16.98
CA TYR A 23 -16.58 10.97 -17.47
C TYR A 23 -16.61 11.00 -18.99
N LEU A 24 -17.59 10.33 -19.61
CA LEU A 24 -17.91 10.49 -21.03
C LEU A 24 -19.21 11.26 -21.15
N VAL A 25 -19.15 12.43 -21.80
CA VAL A 25 -20.31 13.31 -22.02
C VAL A 25 -21.04 12.87 -23.29
N GLU A 26 -22.37 12.92 -23.29
CA GLU A 26 -23.17 12.62 -24.47
C GLU A 26 -22.71 13.45 -25.67
N LYS A 27 -22.52 12.80 -26.83
CA LYS A 27 -22.04 13.40 -28.09
C LYS A 27 -20.61 13.96 -28.04
N SER A 28 -19.88 13.81 -26.94
CA SER A 28 -18.44 14.10 -26.84
C SER A 28 -17.62 12.90 -27.28
N THR A 29 -16.53 13.15 -27.99
CA THR A 29 -15.47 12.15 -28.26
C THR A 29 -14.38 12.15 -27.19
N PHE A 30 -14.43 13.10 -26.24
CA PHE A 30 -13.45 13.26 -25.17
C PHE A 30 -13.93 12.63 -23.86
N VAL A 31 -12.98 12.01 -23.14
CA VAL A 31 -13.14 11.58 -21.75
C VAL A 31 -12.59 12.69 -20.84
N TYR A 32 -13.44 13.20 -19.96
CA TYR A 32 -13.08 14.19 -18.95
C TYR A 32 -12.61 13.51 -17.67
N GLN A 33 -11.61 14.06 -16.99
CA GLN A 33 -11.13 13.56 -15.71
C GLN A 33 -11.34 14.60 -14.61
N SER A 34 -11.97 14.19 -13.50
CA SER A 34 -12.05 14.98 -12.27
C SER A 34 -11.04 14.46 -11.26
N HIS A 35 -10.16 15.36 -10.81
CA HIS A 35 -9.04 15.07 -9.92
C HIS A 35 -9.25 15.73 -8.57
N GLN A 36 -8.98 14.99 -7.49
CA GLN A 36 -8.94 15.58 -6.16
C GLN A 36 -7.64 16.39 -6.01
N THR A 37 -7.78 17.64 -5.60
CA THR A 37 -6.64 18.54 -5.36
C THR A 37 -6.56 18.90 -3.88
N SER A 38 -5.34 18.98 -3.38
CA SER A 38 -5.04 19.50 -2.05
C SER A 38 -4.36 20.85 -2.19
N VAL A 39 -4.84 21.83 -1.44
CA VAL A 39 -4.29 23.18 -1.41
C VAL A 39 -3.84 23.48 0.02
N PHE A 40 -2.58 23.87 0.17
CA PHE A 40 -2.00 24.24 1.45
C PHE A 40 -1.39 25.62 1.37
N MET A 41 -1.90 26.54 2.19
CA MET A 41 -1.28 27.85 2.38
C MET A 41 -0.08 27.70 3.30
N LEU A 42 1.12 27.98 2.77
CA LEU A 42 2.37 27.92 3.53
C LEU A 42 2.66 29.26 4.23
N THR A 43 2.11 30.34 3.67
CA THR A 43 2.10 31.69 4.23
C THR A 43 0.72 32.31 4.02
N LYS A 44 0.51 33.54 4.47
CA LYS A 44 -0.74 34.27 4.27
C LYS A 44 -1.14 34.40 2.79
N ASP A 45 -0.16 34.65 1.91
CA ASP A 45 -0.39 35.02 0.52
C ASP A 45 0.24 34.03 -0.49
N SER A 46 0.79 32.91 -0.01
CA SER A 46 1.41 31.91 -0.89
C SER A 46 1.19 30.50 -0.37
N GLY A 47 0.85 29.61 -1.30
CA GLY A 47 0.56 28.20 -1.04
C GLY A 47 0.96 27.31 -2.21
N ILE A 48 0.79 26.01 -1.99
CA ILE A 48 1.00 24.97 -3.00
C ILE A 48 -0.30 24.25 -3.27
N SER A 49 -0.50 23.84 -4.52
CA SER A 49 -1.62 23.01 -4.96
C SER A 49 -1.09 21.82 -5.75
N PHE A 50 -1.59 20.64 -5.45
CA PHE A 50 -1.20 19.39 -6.10
C PHE A 50 -2.33 18.38 -6.08
N PHE A 51 -2.25 17.35 -6.93
CA PHE A 51 -3.19 16.23 -6.87
C PHE A 51 -3.01 15.46 -5.56
N THR A 52 -4.11 15.24 -4.85
CA THR A 52 -4.09 14.61 -3.53
C THR A 52 -3.40 13.24 -3.61
N PRO A 53 -2.35 12.99 -2.81
CA PRO A 53 -1.65 11.71 -2.84
C PRO A 53 -2.51 10.62 -2.22
N ASN A 54 -2.42 9.41 -2.76
CA ASN A 54 -2.96 8.22 -2.14
C ASN A 54 -1.93 7.66 -1.14
N GLY A 55 -2.27 7.67 0.15
CA GLY A 55 -1.36 7.21 1.21
C GLY A 55 -0.91 5.75 1.04
N VAL A 56 -1.82 4.86 0.65
CA VAL A 56 -1.52 3.45 0.36
C VAL A 56 -0.52 3.35 -0.79
N ALA A 57 -0.75 4.10 -1.88
CA ALA A 57 0.12 4.08 -3.05
C ALA A 57 1.51 4.64 -2.76
N MET A 58 1.63 5.64 -1.88
CA MET A 58 2.93 6.20 -1.48
C MET A 58 3.77 5.16 -0.75
N PHE A 59 3.20 4.48 0.25
CA PHE A 59 3.88 3.41 0.97
C PHE A 59 4.22 2.23 0.05
N LEU A 60 3.26 1.75 -0.75
CA LEU A 60 3.46 0.64 -1.67
C LEU A 60 4.55 0.94 -2.71
N ASN A 61 4.56 2.14 -3.28
CA ASN A 61 5.57 2.53 -4.26
C ASN A 61 6.97 2.63 -3.65
N LYS A 62 7.09 3.17 -2.42
CA LYS A 62 8.39 3.17 -1.72
C LYS A 62 8.83 1.74 -1.41
N ALA A 63 7.94 0.88 -0.95
CA ALA A 63 8.25 -0.53 -0.70
C ALA A 63 8.79 -1.23 -1.96
N ARG A 64 8.15 -1.03 -3.12
CA ARG A 64 8.62 -1.60 -4.40
C ARG A 64 10.01 -1.09 -4.82
N LYS A 65 10.29 0.19 -4.64
CA LYS A 65 11.62 0.76 -4.93
C LYS A 65 12.70 0.10 -4.06
N GLU A 66 12.44 0.01 -2.75
CA GLU A 66 13.38 -0.62 -1.83
C GLU A 66 13.52 -2.13 -2.05
N TYR A 67 12.44 -2.80 -2.46
CA TYR A 67 12.50 -4.20 -2.87
C TYR A 67 13.49 -4.41 -4.02
N SER A 68 13.38 -3.62 -5.09
CA SER A 68 14.27 -3.73 -6.25
C SER A 68 15.74 -3.48 -5.89
N VAL A 69 16.00 -2.50 -5.00
CA VAL A 69 17.37 -2.25 -4.49
C VAL A 69 17.87 -3.44 -3.68
N ALA A 70 17.10 -3.91 -2.70
CA ALA A 70 17.47 -5.03 -1.86
C ALA A 70 17.69 -6.32 -2.65
N GLU A 71 16.80 -6.63 -3.60
CA GLU A 71 16.91 -7.82 -4.46
C GLU A 71 18.15 -7.75 -5.35
N SER A 72 18.43 -6.58 -5.94
CA SER A 72 19.63 -6.37 -6.76
C SER A 72 20.90 -6.59 -5.96
N ILE A 73 21.02 -6.00 -4.77
CA ILE A 73 22.18 -6.18 -3.90
C ILE A 73 22.28 -7.65 -3.46
N TYR A 74 21.18 -8.26 -3.03
CA TYR A 74 21.18 -9.66 -2.61
C TYR A 74 21.68 -10.59 -3.71
N CYS A 75 21.21 -10.41 -4.94
CA CYS A 75 21.63 -11.22 -6.08
C CYS A 75 23.13 -11.04 -6.40
N THR A 76 23.61 -9.79 -6.39
CA THR A 76 24.96 -9.45 -6.86
C THR A 76 26.05 -9.65 -5.80
N LEU A 77 25.75 -9.40 -4.52
CA LEU A 77 26.71 -9.50 -3.43
C LEU A 77 26.56 -10.80 -2.62
N ILE A 78 25.34 -11.19 -2.27
CA ILE A 78 25.12 -12.32 -1.36
C ILE A 78 25.04 -13.62 -2.17
N LYS A 79 23.97 -13.80 -2.95
CA LYS A 79 23.67 -15.03 -3.69
C LYS A 79 24.80 -15.44 -4.64
N ALA A 80 25.42 -14.49 -5.34
CA ALA A 80 26.51 -14.76 -6.26
C ALA A 80 27.79 -15.31 -5.59
N LYS A 81 27.96 -15.09 -4.28
CA LYS A 81 29.16 -15.50 -3.52
C LYS A 81 28.93 -16.76 -2.69
N LEU A 82 27.67 -17.15 -2.46
CA LEU A 82 27.32 -18.35 -1.71
C LEU A 82 27.75 -19.62 -2.47
N LYS A 83 28.48 -20.49 -1.78
CA LYS A 83 28.89 -21.80 -2.28
C LYS A 83 28.62 -22.87 -1.22
N PRO A 84 28.14 -24.07 -1.60
CA PRO A 84 27.85 -25.13 -0.63
C PRO A 84 29.06 -25.45 0.26
N GLY A 85 28.84 -25.49 1.57
CA GLY A 85 29.86 -25.83 2.56
C GLY A 85 30.94 -24.78 2.79
N LEU A 86 30.83 -23.59 2.19
CA LEU A 86 31.79 -22.50 2.36
C LEU A 86 31.14 -21.29 3.02
N ILE A 87 31.88 -20.65 3.93
CA ILE A 87 31.53 -19.36 4.50
C ILE A 87 32.24 -18.28 3.69
N TYR A 88 31.48 -17.41 3.04
CA TYR A 88 32.03 -16.22 2.40
C TYR A 88 32.21 -15.13 3.46
N VAL A 89 33.42 -14.58 3.58
CA VAL A 89 33.71 -13.44 4.46
C VAL A 89 33.58 -12.16 3.63
N ILE A 90 32.63 -11.32 4.01
CA ILE A 90 32.40 -10.01 3.40
C ILE A 90 33.65 -9.14 3.58
N LYS A 91 34.13 -8.56 2.48
CA LYS A 91 35.32 -7.71 2.51
C LYS A 91 34.99 -6.30 3.02
N PRO A 92 35.97 -5.55 3.59
CA PRO A 92 35.74 -4.19 4.05
C PRO A 92 35.09 -3.26 3.01
N GLU A 93 35.50 -3.37 1.74
CA GLU A 93 34.94 -2.60 0.63
C GLU A 93 33.50 -2.99 0.25
N GLU A 94 33.03 -4.17 0.65
CA GLU A 94 31.67 -4.67 0.39
C GLU A 94 30.69 -4.34 1.54
N LEU A 95 31.20 -3.87 2.69
CA LEU A 95 30.37 -3.62 3.88
C LEU A 95 29.30 -2.55 3.65
N CYS A 96 29.63 -1.47 2.95
CA CYS A 96 28.66 -0.41 2.63
C CYS A 96 27.46 -0.99 1.89
N GLN A 97 27.74 -1.78 0.84
CA GLN A 97 26.69 -2.40 0.02
C GLN A 97 25.86 -3.41 0.83
N LEU A 98 26.47 -4.16 1.75
CA LEU A 98 25.73 -5.04 2.65
C LEU A 98 24.81 -4.27 3.61
N TYR A 99 25.25 -3.12 4.12
CA TYR A 99 24.43 -2.27 4.97
C TYR A 99 23.29 -1.62 4.19
N ASP A 100 23.54 -1.15 2.97
CA ASP A 100 22.50 -0.67 2.06
C ASP A 100 21.42 -1.75 1.83
N TYR A 101 21.81 -3.02 1.70
CA TYR A 101 20.86 -4.13 1.65
C TYR A 101 19.99 -4.23 2.91
N PHE A 102 20.60 -4.18 4.10
CA PHE A 102 19.83 -4.25 5.34
C PHE A 102 18.90 -3.05 5.51
N GLU A 103 19.32 -1.85 5.12
CA GLU A 103 18.50 -0.65 5.13
C GLU A 103 17.32 -0.78 4.16
N SER A 104 17.57 -1.22 2.93
CA SER A 104 16.53 -1.40 1.92
C SER A 104 15.54 -2.51 2.28
N VAL A 105 16.00 -3.69 2.75
CA VAL A 105 15.07 -4.77 3.11
C VAL A 105 14.18 -4.40 4.30
N GLN A 106 14.74 -3.73 5.32
CA GLN A 106 13.97 -3.25 6.48
C GLN A 106 12.98 -2.15 6.07
N SER A 107 13.44 -1.18 5.28
CA SER A 107 12.59 -0.12 4.73
C SER A 107 11.44 -0.70 3.92
N CYS A 108 11.72 -1.71 3.09
CA CYS A 108 10.72 -2.40 2.30
C CYS A 108 9.63 -3.03 3.18
N ILE A 109 10.03 -3.78 4.22
CA ILE A 109 9.11 -4.46 5.15
C ILE A 109 8.23 -3.46 5.92
N ILE A 110 8.81 -2.38 6.43
CA ILE A 110 8.06 -1.33 7.13
C ILE A 110 7.04 -0.71 6.17
N MET A 111 7.48 -0.30 4.97
CA MET A 111 6.63 0.42 4.02
C MET A 111 5.50 -0.46 3.48
N ILE A 112 5.76 -1.73 3.16
CA ILE A 112 4.68 -2.63 2.70
C ILE A 112 3.66 -2.88 3.81
N TYR A 113 4.09 -3.04 5.06
CA TYR A 113 3.17 -3.23 6.17
C TYR A 113 2.35 -1.97 6.46
N SER A 114 2.97 -0.79 6.40
CA SER A 114 2.26 0.49 6.49
C SER A 114 1.24 0.67 5.36
N ALA A 115 1.53 0.18 4.15
CA ALA A 115 0.55 0.15 3.07
C ALA A 115 -0.65 -0.76 3.39
N ILE A 116 -0.42 -1.93 3.99
CA ILE A 116 -1.48 -2.85 4.44
C ILE A 116 -2.34 -2.20 5.54
N GLU A 117 -1.73 -1.50 6.50
CA GLU A 117 -2.48 -0.79 7.53
C GLU A 117 -3.29 0.37 6.95
N ALA A 118 -2.70 1.14 6.04
CA ALA A 118 -3.36 2.23 5.35
C ALA A 118 -4.55 1.75 4.51
N ILE A 119 -4.41 0.62 3.77
CA ILE A 119 -5.53 0.10 2.97
C ILE A 119 -6.69 -0.36 3.86
N CYS A 120 -6.41 -0.95 5.03
CA CYS A 120 -7.47 -1.27 5.99
C CYS A 120 -8.24 -0.03 6.43
N ASN A 121 -7.53 1.03 6.82
CA ASN A 121 -8.16 2.23 7.35
C ASN A 121 -9.03 2.94 6.29
N VAL A 122 -8.55 3.02 5.04
CA VAL A 122 -9.34 3.63 3.96
C VAL A 122 -10.50 2.75 3.50
N ALA A 123 -10.41 1.42 3.66
CA ALA A 123 -11.48 0.48 3.29
C ALA A 123 -12.66 0.51 4.27
N ILE A 124 -12.44 0.88 5.52
CA ILE A 124 -13.50 0.85 6.55
C ILE A 124 -14.40 2.09 6.43
N PRO A 125 -15.71 1.93 6.16
CA PRO A 125 -16.66 3.03 6.14
C PRO A 125 -16.79 3.71 7.52
N GLU A 126 -17.13 5.00 7.53
CA GLU A 126 -17.29 5.77 8.78
C GLU A 126 -18.42 5.22 9.68
N ASP A 127 -19.47 4.68 9.08
CA ASP A 127 -20.64 4.12 9.74
C ASP A 127 -20.52 2.62 10.06
N TYR A 128 -19.40 1.98 9.70
CA TYR A 128 -19.17 0.58 10.01
C TYR A 128 -18.93 0.37 11.51
N THR A 129 -19.63 -0.61 12.08
CA THR A 129 -19.47 -1.01 13.47
C THR A 129 -19.41 -2.52 13.60
N ILE A 130 -18.65 -3.01 14.58
CA ILE A 130 -18.57 -4.44 14.89
C ILE A 130 -18.76 -4.68 16.37
N THR A 131 -19.46 -5.75 16.70
CA THR A 131 -19.63 -6.20 18.09
C THR A 131 -18.50 -7.15 18.47
N LYS A 132 -17.78 -6.85 19.57
CA LYS A 132 -16.68 -7.68 20.09
C LYS A 132 -16.87 -7.93 21.57
N LYS A 133 -16.56 -9.15 22.03
CA LYS A 133 -16.47 -9.44 23.47
C LYS A 133 -15.05 -9.17 23.95
N ASN A 134 -14.92 -8.40 25.03
CA ASN A 134 -13.63 -8.21 25.68
C ASN A 134 -13.24 -9.43 26.52
N GLY A 135 -12.03 -9.40 27.11
CA GLY A 135 -11.52 -10.50 27.96
C GLY A 135 -12.34 -10.77 29.23
N LYS A 136 -13.29 -9.88 29.58
CA LYS A 136 -14.23 -10.05 30.69
C LYS A 136 -15.62 -10.53 30.23
N GLY A 137 -15.77 -10.85 28.94
CA GLY A 137 -17.04 -11.31 28.35
C GLY A 137 -18.06 -10.19 28.10
N ILE A 138 -17.69 -8.92 28.34
CA ILE A 138 -18.56 -7.77 28.09
C ILE A 138 -18.57 -7.49 26.60
N THR A 139 -19.77 -7.31 26.06
CA THR A 139 -19.99 -6.94 24.67
C THR A 139 -19.74 -5.44 24.48
N GLU A 140 -18.82 -5.12 23.59
CA GLU A 140 -18.47 -3.75 23.18
C GLU A 140 -18.83 -3.57 21.71
N ILE A 141 -19.29 -2.38 21.36
CA ILE A 141 -19.47 -1.96 19.97
C ILE A 141 -18.24 -1.13 19.61
N TRP A 142 -17.50 -1.57 18.61
CA TRP A 142 -16.34 -0.85 18.09
C TRP A 142 -16.75 -0.13 16.82
N ASP A 143 -16.56 1.19 16.81
CA ASP A 143 -16.66 2.05 15.62
C ASP A 143 -15.38 1.99 14.78
N LYS A 144 -15.37 2.69 13.65
CA LYS A 144 -14.19 2.80 12.78
C LYS A 144 -12.93 3.19 13.57
N THR A 145 -12.99 4.20 14.43
CA THR A 145 -11.82 4.69 15.17
C THR A 145 -11.26 3.60 16.10
N ALA A 146 -12.13 2.87 16.80
CA ALA A 146 -11.74 1.75 17.65
C ALA A 146 -11.13 0.59 16.83
N ILE A 147 -11.72 0.27 15.67
CA ILE A 147 -11.21 -0.77 14.77
C ILE A 147 -9.82 -0.39 14.24
N GLU A 148 -9.65 0.83 13.72
CA GLU A 148 -8.37 1.28 13.17
C GLU A 148 -7.24 1.22 14.19
N LYS A 149 -7.53 1.65 15.44
CA LYS A 149 -6.54 1.81 16.50
C LYS A 149 -6.21 0.51 17.24
N TRP A 150 -7.21 -0.32 17.53
CA TRP A 150 -7.06 -1.44 18.46
C TRP A 150 -7.19 -2.80 17.81
N MET A 151 -7.81 -2.90 16.63
CA MET A 151 -7.93 -4.20 15.96
C MET A 151 -6.62 -4.60 15.28
N PRO A 152 -6.12 -5.83 15.52
CA PRO A 152 -4.95 -6.34 14.82
C PRO A 152 -5.15 -6.32 13.31
N THR A 153 -4.13 -5.89 12.57
CA THR A 153 -4.17 -5.82 11.09
C THR A 153 -4.52 -7.17 10.46
N GLU A 154 -4.04 -8.28 11.00
CA GLU A 154 -4.41 -9.63 10.55
C GLU A 154 -5.92 -9.91 10.68
N GLU A 155 -6.57 -9.42 11.75
CA GLU A 155 -8.02 -9.55 11.92
C GLU A 155 -8.77 -8.64 10.94
N LYS A 156 -8.26 -7.41 10.72
CA LYS A 156 -8.82 -6.46 9.75
C LYS A 156 -8.84 -7.05 8.33
N VAL A 157 -7.70 -7.51 7.83
CA VAL A 157 -7.63 -8.12 6.49
C VAL A 157 -8.29 -9.51 6.47
N GLY A 158 -8.14 -10.32 7.52
CA GLY A 158 -8.65 -11.68 7.49
C GLY A 158 -10.18 -11.79 7.59
N LYS A 159 -10.86 -10.78 8.12
CA LYS A 159 -12.29 -10.84 8.46
C LYS A 159 -13.08 -9.57 8.11
N VAL A 160 -12.62 -8.40 8.57
CA VAL A 160 -13.39 -7.15 8.43
C VAL A 160 -13.47 -6.68 6.99
N LEU A 161 -12.35 -6.60 6.28
CA LEU A 161 -12.34 -6.19 4.87
C LEU A 161 -13.15 -7.14 3.97
N PRO A 162 -13.02 -8.48 4.09
CA PRO A 162 -13.88 -9.42 3.37
C PRO A 162 -15.38 -9.19 3.60
N GLU A 163 -15.78 -8.88 4.84
CA GLU A 163 -17.17 -8.58 5.19
C GLU A 163 -17.65 -7.27 4.54
N ILE A 164 -16.87 -6.20 4.64
CA ILE A 164 -17.19 -4.88 4.07
C ILE A 164 -17.29 -4.92 2.55
N LEU A 165 -16.34 -5.60 1.91
CA LEU A 165 -16.25 -5.68 0.45
C LEU A 165 -17.07 -6.83 -0.13
N ASN A 166 -17.71 -7.65 0.72
CA ASN A 166 -18.46 -8.84 0.34
C ASN A 166 -17.65 -9.79 -0.57
N VAL A 167 -16.43 -10.12 -0.14
CA VAL A 167 -15.49 -10.99 -0.86
C VAL A 167 -15.02 -12.15 0.01
N GLU A 168 -14.38 -13.14 -0.59
CA GLU A 168 -13.81 -14.26 0.16
C GLU A 168 -12.69 -13.80 1.11
N SER A 169 -12.45 -14.57 2.16
CA SER A 169 -11.34 -14.28 3.07
C SER A 169 -10.01 -14.65 2.39
N PRO A 170 -8.97 -13.80 2.44
CA PRO A 170 -7.66 -14.15 1.88
C PRO A 170 -6.92 -15.23 2.69
N LYS A 171 -7.48 -15.69 3.82
CA LYS A 171 -6.87 -16.69 4.70
C LYS A 171 -6.56 -18.04 4.03
N THR A 172 -7.30 -18.36 2.98
CA THR A 172 -7.12 -19.59 2.20
C THR A 172 -6.14 -19.42 1.03
N LEU A 173 -5.68 -18.19 0.76
CA LEU A 173 -4.81 -17.90 -0.37
C LEU A 173 -3.36 -18.27 -0.08
N PRO A 174 -2.57 -18.68 -1.10
CA PRO A 174 -1.21 -19.18 -0.91
C PRO A 174 -0.25 -18.20 -0.22
N PHE A 175 -0.48 -16.89 -0.35
CA PHE A 175 0.38 -15.86 0.26
C PHE A 175 0.11 -15.64 1.75
N TRP A 176 -0.99 -16.17 2.32
CA TRP A 176 -1.43 -15.84 3.68
C TRP A 176 -0.40 -16.15 4.77
N GLU A 177 0.20 -17.34 4.73
CA GLU A 177 1.23 -17.72 5.71
C GLU A 177 2.47 -16.83 5.63
N ASN A 178 2.83 -16.39 4.43
CA ASN A 178 3.94 -15.45 4.23
C ASN A 178 3.60 -14.04 4.72
N PHE A 179 2.35 -13.60 4.57
CA PHE A 179 1.87 -12.35 5.17
C PHE A 179 1.94 -12.38 6.70
N LYS A 180 1.54 -13.47 7.35
CA LYS A 180 1.68 -13.60 8.82
C LYS A 180 3.15 -13.49 9.25
N LYS A 181 4.05 -14.18 8.54
CA LYS A 181 5.50 -14.07 8.78
C LYS A 181 6.03 -12.66 8.54
N LEU A 182 5.54 -11.95 7.52
CA LEU A 182 5.88 -10.54 7.28
C LEU A 182 5.54 -9.65 8.48
N LYS A 183 4.36 -9.84 9.08
CA LYS A 183 3.97 -9.15 10.33
C LYS A 183 4.98 -9.40 11.45
N GLU A 184 5.32 -10.66 11.70
CA GLU A 184 6.26 -11.03 12.76
C GLU A 184 7.63 -10.38 12.56
N ILE A 185 8.10 -10.30 11.31
CA ILE A 185 9.39 -9.67 10.98
C ILE A 185 9.30 -8.17 11.18
N ARG A 186 8.22 -7.52 10.73
CA ARG A 186 7.98 -6.09 11.00
C ARG A 186 8.03 -5.80 12.50
N ASP A 187 7.35 -6.62 13.30
CA ASP A 187 7.31 -6.44 14.77
C ASP A 187 8.72 -6.55 15.37
N LYS A 188 9.56 -7.47 14.86
CA LYS A 188 10.98 -7.58 15.26
C LYS A 188 11.84 -6.39 14.82
N ILE A 189 11.56 -5.77 13.66
CA ILE A 189 12.26 -4.56 13.20
C ILE A 189 11.97 -3.38 14.12
N ILE A 190 10.70 -3.16 14.47
CA ILE A 190 10.27 -2.02 15.29
C ILE A 190 10.64 -2.20 16.77
N HIS A 191 10.56 -3.43 17.26
CA HIS A 191 10.85 -3.77 18.66
C HIS A 191 12.14 -4.56 18.78
N GLN A 192 13.20 -4.12 18.10
CA GLN A 192 14.51 -4.74 18.19
C GLN A 192 14.93 -4.86 19.66
N LYS A 193 15.02 -6.10 20.13
CA LYS A 193 15.61 -6.43 21.42
C LYS A 193 17.08 -6.71 21.19
N GLN A 194 17.94 -6.29 22.12
CA GLN A 194 19.34 -6.70 22.09
C GLN A 194 19.40 -8.23 22.17
N SER A 195 20.14 -8.84 21.25
CA SER A 195 20.51 -10.25 21.36
C SER A 195 21.39 -10.43 22.59
N ILE A 196 20.97 -11.28 23.52
CA ILE A 196 21.79 -11.69 24.67
C ILE A 196 22.70 -12.81 24.15
N GLY A 197 23.91 -12.45 23.74
CA GLY A 197 24.96 -13.38 23.33
C GLY A 197 26.11 -13.40 24.34
N LYS A 198 26.98 -14.41 24.26
CA LYS A 198 28.28 -14.37 24.96
C LYS A 198 29.12 -13.19 24.40
N PRO A 199 30.14 -12.69 25.13
CA PRO A 199 30.91 -11.49 24.74
C PRO A 199 31.52 -11.48 23.32
N ASN A 200 31.58 -12.63 22.63
CA ASN A 200 32.15 -12.78 21.29
C ASN A 200 31.20 -13.47 20.27
N GLU A 201 29.94 -13.72 20.63
CA GLU A 201 28.96 -14.41 19.78
C GLU A 201 27.68 -13.58 19.72
N ILE A 202 27.64 -12.59 18.83
CA ILE A 202 26.38 -11.94 18.47
C ILE A 202 25.76 -12.76 17.34
N GLU A 203 25.13 -13.88 17.70
CA GLU A 203 24.18 -14.53 16.78
C GLU A 203 22.93 -13.66 16.71
N SER A 204 22.84 -12.84 15.66
CA SER A 204 21.60 -12.12 15.38
C SER A 204 20.66 -13.02 14.59
N ALA A 205 19.83 -13.78 15.32
CA ALA A 205 18.72 -14.51 14.72
C ALA A 205 17.84 -13.62 13.83
N PHE A 206 17.81 -12.31 14.12
CA PHE A 206 17.14 -11.31 13.30
C PHE A 206 17.85 -11.06 11.95
N LEU A 207 19.18 -10.85 11.93
CA LEU A 207 19.91 -10.67 10.68
C LEU A 207 19.86 -11.93 9.81
N ASN A 208 19.85 -13.12 10.42
CA ASN A 208 19.67 -14.37 9.70
C ASN A 208 18.35 -14.40 8.93
N ILE A 209 17.24 -13.97 9.56
CA ILE A 209 15.94 -13.88 8.89
C ILE A 209 15.98 -12.92 7.70
N LEU A 210 16.69 -11.80 7.82
CA LEU A 210 16.82 -10.84 6.72
C LEU A 210 17.63 -11.43 5.55
N LEU A 211 18.70 -12.18 5.83
CA LEU A 211 19.58 -12.79 4.82
C LEU A 211 19.01 -14.06 4.16
N GLU A 212 17.89 -14.59 4.64
CA GLU A 212 17.23 -15.71 3.95
C GLU A 212 16.62 -15.25 2.63
N GLU A 213 16.87 -15.97 1.52
CA GLU A 213 16.22 -15.70 0.23
C GLU A 213 14.68 -15.70 0.32
N SER A 214 14.13 -16.47 1.27
CA SER A 214 12.71 -16.54 1.54
C SER A 214 12.10 -15.21 2.06
N ILE A 215 12.91 -14.20 2.42
CA ILE A 215 12.45 -12.86 2.82
C ILE A 215 11.67 -12.18 1.71
N PHE A 216 12.09 -12.35 0.45
CA PHE A 216 11.46 -11.72 -0.70
C PHE A 216 10.04 -12.25 -0.94
N ASN A 217 9.81 -13.55 -0.66
CA ASN A 217 8.47 -14.14 -0.71
C ASN A 217 7.53 -13.57 0.36
N LYS A 218 8.07 -13.25 1.56
CA LYS A 218 7.30 -12.65 2.65
C LYS A 218 6.91 -11.22 2.33
N ILE A 219 7.83 -10.44 1.77
CA ILE A 219 7.55 -9.08 1.30
C ILE A 219 6.52 -9.10 0.17
N LYS A 220 6.71 -9.99 -0.82
CA LYS A 220 5.78 -10.13 -1.95
C LYS A 220 4.36 -10.45 -1.49
N ALA A 221 4.19 -11.30 -0.48
CA ALA A 221 2.87 -11.61 0.09
C ALA A 221 2.12 -10.36 0.60
N GLY A 222 2.83 -9.32 1.05
CA GLY A 222 2.21 -8.04 1.40
C GLY A 222 1.67 -7.28 0.18
N SER A 223 2.39 -7.30 -0.94
CA SER A 223 1.91 -6.76 -2.22
C SER A 223 0.72 -7.55 -2.75
N ASP A 224 0.82 -8.89 -2.73
CA ASP A 224 -0.24 -9.79 -3.21
C ASP A 224 -1.55 -9.57 -2.42
N LEU A 225 -1.46 -9.30 -1.11
CA LEU A 225 -2.62 -8.97 -0.27
C LEU A 225 -3.27 -7.64 -0.66
N ILE A 226 -2.48 -6.60 -0.94
CA ILE A 226 -3.01 -5.29 -1.37
C ILE A 226 -3.66 -5.43 -2.76
N GLU A 227 -2.98 -6.12 -3.67
CA GLU A 227 -3.44 -6.35 -5.04
C GLU A 227 -4.76 -7.14 -5.05
N TYR A 228 -4.88 -8.17 -4.21
CA TYR A 228 -6.13 -8.91 -4.00
C TYR A 228 -7.32 -7.99 -3.73
N TYR A 229 -7.23 -7.07 -2.76
CA TYR A 229 -8.33 -6.15 -2.47
C TYR A 229 -8.58 -5.12 -3.56
N CYS A 230 -7.52 -4.63 -4.19
CA CYS A 230 -7.65 -3.68 -5.30
C CYS A 230 -8.34 -4.31 -6.52
N GLU A 231 -8.16 -5.61 -6.73
CA GLU A 231 -8.87 -6.35 -7.78
C GLU A 231 -10.34 -6.57 -7.46
N MET A 232 -10.68 -6.77 -6.18
CA MET A 232 -12.06 -6.95 -5.73
C MET A 232 -12.90 -5.67 -5.80
N ASP A 233 -12.30 -4.50 -5.52
CA ASP A 233 -12.95 -3.19 -5.72
C ASP A 233 -12.03 -2.19 -6.45
N GLN A 234 -12.14 -2.22 -7.78
CA GLN A 234 -11.42 -1.29 -8.66
C GLN A 234 -12.03 0.12 -8.68
N THR A 235 -13.16 0.33 -8.01
CA THR A 235 -13.88 1.61 -7.98
C THR A 235 -13.67 2.39 -6.69
N HIS A 236 -13.13 1.75 -5.66
CA HIS A 236 -12.83 2.38 -4.39
C HIS A 236 -11.89 3.59 -4.59
N GLN A 237 -12.36 4.78 -4.23
CA GLN A 237 -11.65 6.04 -4.50
C GLN A 237 -10.26 6.08 -3.84
N TYR A 238 -10.15 5.51 -2.65
CA TYR A 238 -8.92 5.52 -1.86
C TYR A 238 -8.07 4.26 -2.00
N PHE A 239 -8.49 3.28 -2.80
CA PHE A 239 -7.59 2.17 -3.12
C PHE A 239 -6.51 2.65 -4.11
N PRO A 240 -5.26 2.20 -3.94
CA PRO A 240 -4.17 2.63 -4.80
C PRO A 240 -4.41 2.17 -6.24
N MET A 241 -4.02 3.01 -7.20
CA MET A 241 -3.82 2.52 -8.56
C MET A 241 -2.51 1.73 -8.56
N ILE A 242 -2.60 0.41 -8.75
CA ILE A 242 -1.46 -0.51 -8.64
C ILE A 242 -0.35 -0.16 -9.65
N ARG A 243 -0.70 0.42 -10.80
CA ARG A 243 0.20 0.79 -11.91
C ARG A 243 -0.36 1.93 -12.75
N ALA A 244 0.47 2.54 -13.59
CA ALA A 244 0.10 3.70 -14.40
C ALA A 244 -1.01 3.41 -15.45
N ASP A 245 -1.13 2.16 -15.87
CA ASP A 245 -2.15 1.64 -16.79
C ASP A 245 -3.39 1.10 -16.07
N THR A 246 -3.55 1.35 -14.75
CA THR A 246 -4.73 0.90 -14.02
C THR A 246 -5.99 1.49 -14.66
N PRO A 247 -6.93 0.66 -15.14
CA PRO A 247 -8.14 1.15 -15.78
C PRO A 247 -8.98 1.98 -14.79
N ILE A 248 -9.61 3.03 -15.31
CA ILE A 248 -10.52 3.88 -14.54
C ILE A 248 -11.93 3.67 -15.08
N ARG A 249 -12.88 3.53 -14.16
CA ARG A 249 -14.30 3.45 -14.49
C ARG A 249 -14.76 4.77 -15.09
N VAL A 250 -15.40 4.69 -16.24
CA VAL A 250 -16.00 5.83 -16.93
C VAL A 250 -17.46 5.96 -16.52
N HIS A 251 -17.85 7.15 -16.09
CA HIS A 251 -19.22 7.54 -15.81
C HIS A 251 -19.81 8.23 -17.03
N PHE A 252 -21.02 7.86 -17.45
CA PHE A 252 -21.72 8.53 -18.53
C PHE A 252 -22.56 9.67 -17.97
N VAL A 253 -22.45 10.86 -18.58
CA VAL A 253 -23.18 12.07 -18.19
C VAL A 253 -23.74 12.73 -19.44
N ASN A 254 -24.86 13.44 -19.32
CA ASN A 254 -25.48 14.07 -20.51
C ASN A 254 -24.77 15.38 -20.87
N ASP A 255 -24.35 16.14 -19.86
CA ASP A 255 -23.71 17.44 -20.02
C ASP A 255 -22.46 17.58 -19.14
N THR A 256 -21.52 18.42 -19.57
CA THR A 256 -20.29 18.71 -18.81
C THR A 256 -20.55 19.33 -17.43
N SER A 257 -21.66 20.02 -17.23
CA SER A 257 -22.07 20.60 -15.94
C SER A 257 -22.38 19.55 -14.87
N GLU A 258 -22.63 18.30 -15.25
CA GLU A 258 -22.82 17.18 -14.33
C GLU A 258 -21.49 16.68 -13.73
N ILE A 259 -20.34 17.10 -14.29
CA ILE A 259 -19.02 16.71 -13.81
C ILE A 259 -18.67 17.51 -12.55
N PRO A 260 -18.42 16.85 -11.39
CA PRO A 260 -18.07 17.55 -10.17
C PRO A 260 -16.80 18.40 -10.33
N GLY A 261 -16.90 19.68 -9.94
CA GLY A 261 -15.81 20.64 -10.04
C GLY A 261 -15.58 21.23 -11.44
N TYR A 262 -16.39 20.83 -12.43
CA TYR A 262 -16.34 21.44 -13.76
C TYR A 262 -16.91 22.86 -13.70
N LYS A 263 -16.02 23.85 -13.80
CA LYS A 263 -16.38 25.24 -14.03
C LYS A 263 -16.10 25.56 -15.49
N VAL A 264 -17.13 25.90 -16.26
CA VAL A 264 -16.92 26.58 -17.53
C VAL A 264 -16.23 27.90 -17.18
N SER A 265 -14.99 28.10 -17.63
CA SER A 265 -14.33 29.39 -17.53
C SER A 265 -15.00 30.37 -18.51
N SER A 266 -16.21 30.80 -18.22
CA SER A 266 -16.88 31.89 -18.92
C SER A 266 -16.58 33.21 -18.20
N GLU A 267 -15.30 33.52 -18.04
CA GLU A 267 -14.85 34.90 -17.87
C GLU A 267 -13.72 35.12 -18.87
N ARG A 268 -14.12 35.51 -20.09
CA ARG A 268 -13.28 36.40 -20.88
C ARG A 268 -12.95 37.55 -19.94
N ARG A 269 -11.66 37.79 -19.71
CA ARG A 269 -11.22 39.08 -19.18
C ARG A 269 -11.75 40.16 -20.12
N GLN A 270 -12.86 40.77 -19.73
CA GLN A 270 -13.25 42.10 -20.15
C GLN A 270 -13.10 42.99 -18.92
N GLN A 271 -11.92 43.60 -18.79
CA GLN A 271 -11.69 45.03 -18.62
C GLN A 271 -10.19 45.26 -18.46
#